data_AF-A0A1I4NYM6-F1
#
_entry.id   AF-A0A1I4NYM6-F1
#
_cell.length_a   1.000
_cell.length_b   1.000
_cell.length_c   1.000
_cell.angle_alpha   90.00
_cell.angle_beta   90.00
_cell.angle_gamma   90.00
#
_symmetry.space_group_name_H-M   'P 1'
#
loop_
_entity.id
_entity.type
_entity.pdbx_description
1 polymer ?
#
loop_
_entity_poly.entity_id
_entity_poly.type
_entity_poly.pdbx_seq_one_letter_code
_entity_poly.pdbx_strand_id
1 'polypeptide(L)'
;MSPERFEIVRTAERLAAIGPDWTALWARSGALVFQSHAWVSAWWASAPDRERRALAVVLAWRGDTLVGVLPLATVRRKGFRVLEWAAKDCSDFGDALLADRANAGLLRRMWQHASRAGGFDLAYLNRLLPDAAARALLTPISGSTRLRLNHRDEANWRVRGPWPTGQAWFDAQSKKTRQNYRRGQKSMGEHGPLTFRLLGPEEPLGPILNQLTQFKRAWLATHNLPSTAFYDEGSQALPAMVRVLQETGLLHAFVLECGGALVAVSINFVQAGTMMAFVTTYDPAFERGSPGMVLMMDYIMWSIDRGLHTVDFLCGDEGFKGRFGTESLKLASMMGGRTPQGSAAHLVDSTRQALQQYIRKPTNVGTSAPEPSAQQLNTWLTTKDSCCTFL
;
A
#
# COMPACT_ATOMS: atom_id res chain seq x y z
N MET A 1 20.15 30.54 -11.15
CA MET A 1 19.03 29.57 -11.10
C MET A 1 17.75 30.34 -10.82
N SER A 2 16.69 30.13 -11.59
CA SER A 2 15.40 30.77 -11.32
C SER A 2 14.89 30.39 -9.93
N PRO A 3 14.27 31.34 -9.19
CA PRO A 3 13.74 31.07 -7.86
C PRO A 3 12.63 30.00 -7.93
N GLU A 4 12.50 29.23 -6.85
CA GLU A 4 11.45 28.23 -6.73
C GLU A 4 10.11 28.89 -6.42
N ARG A 5 9.06 28.56 -7.18
CA ARG A 5 7.67 28.97 -6.91
C ARG A 5 6.89 27.77 -6.39
N PHE A 6 6.16 27.96 -5.29
CA PHE A 6 5.29 26.92 -4.71
C PHE A 6 3.82 27.24 -4.95
N GLU A 7 3.03 26.21 -5.18
CA GLU A 7 1.57 26.27 -5.38
C GLU A 7 0.91 25.13 -4.60
N ILE A 8 -0.34 25.33 -4.13
CA ILE A 8 -1.15 24.26 -3.55
C ILE A 8 -2.40 24.05 -4.40
N VAL A 9 -2.51 22.87 -5.00
CA VAL A 9 -3.69 22.43 -5.76
C VAL A 9 -4.80 22.05 -4.78
N ARG A 10 -5.93 22.73 -4.89
CA ARG A 10 -7.12 22.53 -4.04
C ARG A 10 -8.38 22.12 -4.79
N THR A 11 -8.37 22.20 -6.13
CA THR A 11 -9.54 21.95 -6.96
C THR A 11 -9.29 20.81 -7.96
N ALA A 12 -10.36 20.18 -8.40
CA ALA A 12 -10.29 19.08 -9.37
C ALA A 12 -9.82 19.58 -10.74
N GLU A 13 -10.21 20.80 -11.12
CA GLU A 13 -9.86 21.43 -12.39
C GLU A 13 -8.36 21.69 -12.43
N ARG A 14 -7.78 22.21 -11.33
CA ARG A 14 -6.34 22.44 -11.27
C ARG A 14 -5.56 21.12 -11.18
N LEU A 15 -6.09 20.11 -10.49
CA LEU A 15 -5.52 18.77 -10.50
C LEU A 15 -5.49 18.21 -11.94
N ALA A 16 -6.57 18.34 -12.71
CA ALA A 16 -6.58 17.92 -14.10
C ALA A 16 -5.57 18.71 -14.96
N ALA A 17 -5.54 20.04 -14.81
CA ALA A 17 -4.68 20.92 -15.60
C ALA A 17 -3.17 20.67 -15.40
N ILE A 18 -2.75 20.17 -14.22
CA ILE A 18 -1.33 19.87 -13.97
C ILE A 18 -0.89 18.49 -14.48
N GLY A 19 -1.82 17.70 -15.03
CA GLY A 19 -1.57 16.31 -15.44
C GLY A 19 -0.36 16.13 -16.37
N PRO A 20 -0.22 16.92 -17.46
CA PRO A 20 0.91 16.79 -18.37
C PRO A 20 2.27 16.99 -17.69
N ASP A 21 2.44 18.07 -16.92
CA ASP A 21 3.71 18.39 -16.25
C ASP A 21 4.08 17.37 -15.17
N TRP A 22 3.08 16.93 -14.39
CA TRP A 22 3.27 15.91 -13.36
C TRP A 22 3.65 14.57 -13.99
N THR A 23 2.96 14.16 -15.06
CA THR A 23 3.29 12.93 -15.81
C THR A 23 4.71 12.99 -16.38
N ALA A 24 5.10 14.12 -16.97
CA ALA A 24 6.47 14.32 -17.46
C ALA A 24 7.50 14.23 -16.33
N LEU A 25 7.19 14.78 -15.14
CA LEU A 25 8.06 14.66 -13.96
C LEU A 25 8.16 13.22 -13.46
N TRP A 26 7.05 12.49 -13.42
CA TRP A 26 7.00 11.10 -13.00
C TRP A 26 7.85 10.19 -13.91
N ALA A 27 7.75 10.38 -15.24
CA ALA A 27 8.50 9.59 -16.22
C ALA A 27 10.04 9.68 -16.03
N ARG A 28 10.55 10.77 -15.46
CA ARG A 28 12.00 10.99 -15.26
C ARG A 28 12.49 10.83 -13.81
N SER A 29 11.60 10.60 -12.85
CA SER A 29 11.95 10.58 -11.42
C SER A 29 12.30 9.17 -10.89
N GLY A 30 11.87 8.12 -11.59
CA GLY A 30 11.93 6.75 -11.09
C GLY A 30 10.98 6.45 -9.91
N ALA A 31 10.03 7.34 -9.61
CA ALA A 31 9.05 7.13 -8.55
C ALA A 31 8.02 6.05 -8.90
N LEU A 32 7.41 5.46 -7.88
CA LEU A 32 6.37 4.45 -8.07
C LEU A 32 5.09 5.06 -8.64
N VAL A 33 4.23 4.22 -9.22
CA VAL A 33 2.92 4.63 -9.74
C VAL A 33 2.06 5.35 -8.69
N PHE A 34 2.25 5.05 -7.41
CA PHE A 34 1.55 5.70 -6.29
C PHE A 34 1.74 7.22 -6.21
N GLN A 35 2.83 7.74 -6.78
CA GLN A 35 3.12 9.18 -6.85
C GLN A 35 2.76 9.79 -8.21
N SER A 36 2.22 9.02 -9.15
CA SER A 36 1.81 9.50 -10.47
C SER A 36 0.54 10.33 -10.40
N HIS A 37 0.39 11.25 -11.36
CA HIS A 37 -0.83 12.04 -11.51
C HIS A 37 -2.06 11.17 -11.80
N ALA A 38 -1.91 10.16 -12.67
CA ALA A 38 -2.99 9.25 -13.05
C ALA A 38 -3.56 8.53 -11.82
N TRP A 39 -2.69 8.05 -10.93
CA TRP A 39 -3.10 7.38 -9.68
C TRP A 39 -3.88 8.30 -8.75
N VAL A 40 -3.34 9.49 -8.46
CA VAL A 40 -3.98 10.48 -7.58
C VAL A 40 -5.30 10.99 -8.18
N SER A 41 -5.36 11.19 -9.49
CA SER A 41 -6.57 11.66 -10.19
C SER A 41 -7.65 10.60 -10.22
N ALA A 42 -7.29 9.35 -10.50
CA ALA A 42 -8.23 8.23 -10.47
C ALA A 42 -8.82 8.05 -9.07
N TRP A 43 -7.98 8.15 -8.02
CA TRP A 43 -8.45 8.09 -6.63
C TRP A 43 -9.42 9.25 -6.33
N TRP A 44 -9.06 10.47 -6.71
CA TRP A 44 -9.90 11.65 -6.45
C TRP A 44 -11.26 11.56 -7.16
N ALA A 45 -11.30 10.94 -8.34
CA ALA A 45 -12.53 10.70 -9.10
C ALA A 45 -13.39 9.57 -8.51
N SER A 46 -12.78 8.57 -7.87
CA SER A 46 -13.45 7.36 -7.40
C SER A 46 -13.65 7.28 -5.88
N ALA A 47 -13.15 8.24 -5.10
CA ALA A 47 -13.22 8.21 -3.64
C ALA A 47 -14.68 8.33 -3.15
N PRO A 48 -15.19 7.38 -2.33
CA PRO A 48 -16.59 7.37 -1.92
C PRO A 48 -16.95 8.46 -0.90
N ASP A 49 -15.98 8.95 -0.12
CA ASP A 49 -16.15 9.92 0.97
C ASP A 49 -15.54 11.30 0.63
N ARG A 50 -15.69 11.73 -0.63
CA ARG A 50 -15.07 12.95 -1.16
C ARG A 50 -15.48 14.22 -0.39
N GLU A 51 -16.66 14.25 0.22
CA GLU A 51 -17.15 15.36 1.05
C GLU A 51 -16.33 15.58 2.33
N ARG A 52 -15.64 14.52 2.80
CA ARG A 52 -14.75 14.59 3.96
C ARG A 52 -13.33 14.97 3.58
N ARG A 53 -13.04 15.08 2.29
CA ARG A 53 -11.68 15.23 1.77
C ARG A 53 -11.49 16.54 1.03
N ALA A 54 -10.27 17.05 1.03
CA ALA A 54 -9.87 18.16 0.17
C ALA A 54 -8.43 18.00 -0.30
N LEU A 55 -8.18 18.35 -1.56
CA LEU A 55 -6.83 18.34 -2.14
C LEU A 55 -5.95 19.39 -1.46
N ALA A 56 -4.70 19.01 -1.21
CA ALA A 56 -3.67 19.88 -0.64
C ALA A 56 -2.30 19.62 -1.30
N VAL A 57 -2.30 19.22 -2.57
CA VAL A 57 -1.08 18.81 -3.29
C VAL A 57 -0.18 20.02 -3.47
N VAL A 58 1.07 19.92 -3.02
CA VAL A 58 2.04 21.01 -3.15
C VAL A 58 2.89 20.79 -4.40
N LEU A 59 2.95 21.80 -5.25
CA LEU A 59 3.80 21.83 -6.44
C LEU A 59 5.00 22.74 -6.19
N ALA A 60 6.14 22.38 -6.78
CA ALA A 60 7.32 23.23 -6.84
C ALA A 60 7.77 23.41 -8.29
N TRP A 61 7.96 24.66 -8.66
CA TRP A 61 8.31 25.07 -10.02
C TRP A 61 9.66 25.79 -10.05
N ARG A 62 10.43 25.60 -11.11
CA ARG A 62 11.56 26.46 -11.49
C ARG A 62 11.28 27.01 -12.89
N GLY A 63 10.91 28.29 -12.96
CA GLY A 63 10.27 28.83 -14.16
C GLY A 63 8.99 28.04 -14.47
N ASP A 64 8.86 27.56 -15.69
CA ASP A 64 7.72 26.75 -16.14
C ASP A 64 7.93 25.24 -15.99
N THR A 65 9.07 24.82 -15.41
CA THR A 65 9.34 23.40 -15.19
C THR A 65 8.89 22.96 -13.80
N LEU A 66 8.00 21.98 -13.73
CA LEU A 66 7.64 21.30 -12.49
C LEU A 66 8.81 20.43 -12.00
N VAL A 67 9.31 20.71 -10.79
CA VAL A 67 10.48 20.04 -10.20
C VAL A 67 10.15 19.25 -8.93
N GLY A 68 8.95 19.40 -8.39
CA GLY A 68 8.51 18.63 -7.23
C GLY A 68 7.00 18.59 -7.08
N VAL A 69 6.49 17.46 -6.61
CA VAL A 69 5.10 17.27 -6.17
C VAL A 69 5.10 16.56 -4.83
N LEU A 70 4.36 17.13 -3.87
CA LEU A 70 4.06 16.50 -2.60
C LEU A 70 2.56 16.15 -2.60
N PRO A 71 2.20 14.91 -2.94
CA PRO A 71 0.81 14.50 -3.14
C PRO A 71 0.10 14.38 -1.79
N LEU A 72 -0.56 15.45 -1.36
CA LEU A 72 -1.26 15.51 -0.08
C LEU A 72 -2.75 15.77 -0.26
N ALA A 73 -3.52 15.26 0.69
CA ALA A 73 -4.92 15.57 0.87
C ALA A 73 -5.23 15.72 2.35
N THR A 74 -6.31 16.45 2.66
CA THR A 74 -6.86 16.47 4.00
C THR A 74 -8.08 15.56 4.07
N VAL A 75 -8.29 14.94 5.22
CA VAL A 75 -9.49 14.16 5.53
C VAL A 75 -10.02 14.55 6.91
N ARG A 76 -11.35 14.64 7.04
CA ARG A 76 -12.00 14.87 8.34
C ARG A 76 -12.21 13.54 9.08
N ARG A 77 -11.56 13.36 10.22
CA ARG A 77 -11.71 12.20 11.11
C ARG A 77 -11.97 12.68 12.54
N LYS A 78 -13.10 12.27 13.12
CA LYS A 78 -13.48 12.54 14.53
C LYS A 78 -13.30 14.00 14.96
N GLY A 79 -13.69 14.93 14.08
CA GLY A 79 -13.60 16.38 14.33
C GLY A 79 -12.27 17.03 13.94
N PHE A 80 -11.25 16.26 13.58
CA PHE A 80 -9.94 16.77 13.16
C PHE A 80 -9.78 16.74 11.65
N ARG A 81 -9.10 17.73 11.09
CA ARG A 81 -8.58 17.70 9.72
C ARG A 81 -7.17 17.13 9.73
N VAL A 82 -7.03 15.93 9.18
CA VAL A 82 -5.75 15.22 9.08
C VAL A 82 -5.18 15.42 7.69
N LEU A 83 -3.97 15.98 7.60
CA LEU A 83 -3.19 16.02 6.36
C LEU A 83 -2.46 14.69 6.17
N GLU A 84 -2.72 14.00 5.08
CA GLU A 84 -2.17 12.69 4.75
C GLU A 84 -1.76 12.62 3.27
N TRP A 85 -1.14 11.51 2.86
CA TRP A 85 -0.87 11.25 1.45
C TRP A 85 -2.18 11.24 0.64
N ALA A 86 -2.20 11.93 -0.49
CA ALA A 86 -3.27 11.74 -1.46
C ALA A 86 -3.30 10.27 -1.91
N ALA A 87 -4.49 9.72 -2.09
CA ALA A 87 -4.68 8.29 -2.38
C ALA A 87 -4.12 7.33 -1.31
N LYS A 88 -3.92 7.76 -0.05
CA LYS A 88 -3.42 6.88 1.03
C LYS A 88 -4.13 5.53 1.13
N ASP A 89 -5.45 5.51 0.94
CA ASP A 89 -6.24 4.29 1.11
C ASP A 89 -6.04 3.30 -0.07
N CYS A 90 -5.46 3.78 -1.15
CA CYS A 90 -5.15 3.01 -2.37
C CYS A 90 -3.64 2.79 -2.55
N SER A 91 -2.79 3.57 -1.87
CA SER A 91 -1.34 3.53 -2.03
C SER A 91 -0.66 2.79 -0.89
N ASP A 92 0.17 1.79 -1.22
CA ASP A 92 0.90 1.04 -0.22
C ASP A 92 2.26 1.66 0.16
N PHE A 93 2.73 2.66 -0.61
CA PHE A 93 3.88 3.52 -0.26
C PHE A 93 3.58 5.00 -0.47
N GLY A 94 3.91 5.82 0.51
CA GLY A 94 3.80 7.28 0.45
C GLY A 94 5.17 7.95 0.31
N ASP A 95 5.33 8.82 -0.68
CA ASP A 95 6.54 9.63 -0.87
C ASP A 95 6.25 10.91 -1.67
N ALA A 96 7.24 11.79 -1.74
CA ALA A 96 7.25 12.91 -2.66
C ALA A 96 7.76 12.49 -4.06
N LEU A 97 7.30 13.18 -5.09
CA LEU A 97 7.84 13.09 -6.43
C LEU A 97 8.77 14.27 -6.68
N LEU A 98 10.06 14.04 -6.86
CA LEU A 98 11.06 15.11 -7.07
C LEU A 98 11.84 14.86 -8.36
N ALA A 99 12.24 15.93 -9.05
CA ALA A 99 13.12 15.84 -10.22
C ALA A 99 14.51 15.32 -9.84
N ASP A 100 14.96 15.67 -8.64
CA ASP A 100 16.13 15.10 -7.97
C ASP A 100 15.67 14.55 -6.62
N ARG A 101 15.61 13.21 -6.51
CA ARG A 101 15.15 12.51 -5.31
C ARG A 101 16.02 12.80 -4.08
N ALA A 102 17.29 13.19 -4.29
CA ALA A 102 18.21 13.55 -3.21
C ALA A 102 17.99 14.98 -2.68
N ASN A 103 17.16 15.79 -3.32
CA ASN A 103 16.94 17.18 -2.95
C ASN A 103 16.05 17.37 -1.72
N ALA A 104 16.55 16.93 -0.56
CA ALA A 104 15.92 17.12 0.74
C ALA A 104 15.65 18.60 1.07
N GLY A 105 16.42 19.54 0.51
CA GLY A 105 16.21 20.98 0.67
C GLY A 105 14.90 21.46 0.05
N LEU A 106 14.64 21.09 -1.20
CA LEU A 106 13.40 21.40 -1.92
C LEU A 106 12.18 20.84 -1.17
N LEU A 107 12.23 19.56 -0.82
CA LEU A 107 11.15 18.89 -0.11
C LEU A 107 10.80 19.56 1.23
N ARG A 108 11.81 19.95 2.02
CA ARG A 108 11.59 20.69 3.27
C ARG A 108 10.95 22.05 3.04
N ARG A 109 11.32 22.77 1.98
CA ARG A 109 10.66 24.05 1.61
C ARG A 109 9.22 23.84 1.15
N MET A 110 8.93 22.79 0.40
CA MET A 110 7.56 22.40 0.04
C MET A 110 6.71 22.12 1.29
N TRP A 111 7.26 21.37 2.26
CA TRP A 111 6.60 21.10 3.54
C TRP A 111 6.37 22.36 4.37
N GLN A 112 7.36 23.26 4.41
CA GLN A 112 7.22 24.57 5.06
C GLN A 112 6.09 25.39 4.41
N HIS A 113 5.99 25.38 3.09
CA HIS A 113 4.90 26.06 2.36
C HIS A 113 3.53 25.46 2.72
N ALA A 114 3.39 24.13 2.71
CA ALA A 114 2.18 23.42 3.12
C ALA A 114 1.78 23.78 4.57
N SER A 115 2.76 23.74 5.47
CA SER A 115 2.57 24.03 6.88
C SER A 115 2.09 25.46 7.10
N ARG A 116 2.69 26.45 6.44
CA ARG A 116 2.28 27.87 6.55
C ARG A 116 0.89 28.11 6.03
N ALA A 117 0.53 27.50 4.90
CA ALA A 117 -0.81 27.59 4.34
C ALA A 117 -1.89 27.00 5.26
N GLY A 118 -1.53 25.98 6.04
CA GLY A 118 -2.44 25.37 7.02
C GLY A 118 -3.62 24.65 6.37
N GLY A 119 -4.79 24.72 7.01
CA GLY A 119 -5.99 23.95 6.58
C GLY A 119 -6.10 22.56 7.20
N PHE A 120 -5.19 22.19 8.10
CA PHE A 120 -5.18 20.93 8.84
C PHE A 120 -4.79 21.16 10.30
N ASP A 121 -5.20 20.23 11.15
CA ASP A 121 -4.97 20.25 12.59
C ASP A 121 -3.80 19.34 12.97
N LEU A 122 -3.67 18.19 12.30
CA LEU A 122 -2.53 17.29 12.40
C LEU A 122 -2.10 16.77 11.03
N ALA A 123 -0.84 16.38 10.91
CA ALA A 123 -0.32 15.67 9.76
C ALA A 123 0.06 14.25 10.15
N TYR A 124 -0.32 13.28 9.31
CA TYR A 124 0.03 11.87 9.46
C TYR A 124 0.47 11.30 8.11
N LEU A 125 1.77 11.02 8.00
CA LEU A 125 2.40 10.50 6.79
C LEU A 125 2.94 9.10 7.09
N ASN A 126 2.29 8.06 6.56
CA ASN A 126 2.65 6.66 6.82
C ASN A 126 3.26 5.98 5.59
N ARG A 127 3.56 4.69 5.75
CA ARG A 127 4.05 3.79 4.68
C ARG A 127 5.31 4.31 3.98
N LEU A 128 6.23 4.83 4.78
CA LEU A 128 7.51 5.35 4.29
C LEU A 128 8.53 4.23 4.24
N LEU A 129 9.01 3.92 3.04
CA LEU A 129 10.18 3.05 2.87
C LEU A 129 11.42 3.64 3.58
N PRO A 130 12.40 2.81 3.97
CA PRO A 130 13.64 3.30 4.60
C PRO A 130 14.39 4.36 3.79
N ASP A 131 14.29 4.31 2.46
CA ASP A 131 14.92 5.24 1.51
C ASP A 131 13.96 6.31 0.96
N ALA A 132 12.74 6.42 1.49
CA ALA A 132 11.76 7.40 1.04
C ALA A 132 12.27 8.85 1.25
N ALA A 133 12.12 9.70 0.23
CA ALA A 133 12.57 11.10 0.29
C ALA A 133 11.85 11.87 1.41
N ALA A 134 10.56 11.56 1.62
CA ALA A 134 9.71 12.08 2.68
C ALA A 134 10.31 12.00 4.09
N ARG A 135 11.24 11.06 4.36
CA ARG A 135 11.91 10.96 5.66
C ARG A 135 12.74 12.20 6.00
N ALA A 136 13.18 12.98 5.00
CA ALA A 136 13.87 14.25 5.21
C ALA A 136 13.01 15.29 5.97
N LEU A 137 11.69 15.10 6.03
CA LEU A 137 10.77 15.95 6.78
C LEU A 137 10.87 15.77 8.31
N LEU A 138 11.57 14.74 8.79
CA LEU A 138 11.90 14.58 10.22
C LEU A 138 12.87 15.65 10.71
N THR A 139 13.71 16.18 9.81
CA THR A 139 14.61 17.28 10.15
C THR A 139 13.78 18.55 10.33
N PRO A 140 13.76 19.17 11.53
CA PRO A 140 12.96 20.36 11.79
C PRO A 140 13.30 21.49 10.81
N ILE A 141 12.27 22.20 10.35
CA ILE A 141 12.43 23.45 9.60
C ILE A 141 11.56 24.53 10.25
N SER A 142 12.16 25.70 10.48
CA SER A 142 11.46 26.81 11.15
C SER A 142 10.20 27.22 10.40
N GLY A 143 9.13 27.54 11.13
CA GLY A 143 7.84 27.92 10.54
C GLY A 143 7.08 26.78 9.85
N SER A 144 7.41 25.52 10.15
CA SER A 144 6.66 24.34 9.71
C SER A 144 6.09 23.53 10.86
N THR A 145 5.12 22.67 10.58
CA THR A 145 4.66 21.67 11.52
C THR A 145 5.76 20.63 11.71
N ARG A 146 6.24 20.48 12.96
CA ARG A 146 7.31 19.54 13.29
C ARG A 146 6.77 18.11 13.25
N LEU A 147 7.27 17.32 12.30
CA LEU A 147 7.01 15.89 12.25
C LEU A 147 8.00 15.13 13.15
N ARG A 148 7.52 14.06 13.76
CA ARG A 148 8.32 13.08 14.51
C ARG A 148 7.98 11.69 14.00
N LEU A 149 8.91 10.75 14.15
CA LEU A 149 8.60 9.35 13.95
C LEU A 149 7.44 8.99 14.87
N ASN A 150 6.40 8.43 14.26
CA ASN A 150 5.28 7.90 14.97
C ASN A 150 5.54 6.42 15.27
N HIS A 151 4.91 5.95 16.32
CA HIS A 151 5.13 4.61 16.84
C HIS A 151 4.53 3.49 15.99
N ARG A 152 3.62 3.83 15.08
CA ARG A 152 3.02 2.88 14.14
C ARG A 152 4.03 2.60 13.03
N ASP A 153 4.38 1.34 12.86
CA ASP A 153 5.05 0.84 11.67
C ASP A 153 4.17 -0.24 11.01
N GLU A 154 4.42 -0.48 9.73
CA GLU A 154 3.80 -1.56 8.97
C GLU A 154 4.91 -2.46 8.43
N ALA A 155 4.73 -3.78 8.53
CA ALA A 155 5.66 -4.72 7.92
C ALA A 155 5.55 -4.67 6.39
N ASN A 156 6.69 -4.85 5.72
CA ASN A 156 6.77 -5.05 4.29
C ASN A 156 7.66 -6.26 4.01
N TRP A 157 7.07 -7.31 3.46
CA TRP A 157 7.75 -8.57 3.18
C TRP A 157 8.13 -8.63 1.70
N ARG A 158 9.35 -9.10 1.42
CA ARG A 158 9.89 -9.21 0.08
C ARG A 158 10.51 -10.58 -0.15
N VAL A 159 10.33 -11.12 -1.35
CA VAL A 159 11.15 -12.22 -1.87
C VAL A 159 12.26 -11.61 -2.71
N ARG A 160 13.49 -11.77 -2.22
CA ARG A 160 14.71 -11.34 -2.88
C ARG A 160 15.81 -12.35 -2.61
N GLY A 161 16.56 -12.72 -3.64
CA GLY A 161 17.66 -13.66 -3.49
C GLY A 161 18.29 -14.05 -4.82
N PRO A 162 19.37 -14.85 -4.79
CA PRO A 162 20.22 -15.09 -5.95
C PRO A 162 19.69 -16.23 -6.85
N TRP A 163 18.40 -16.56 -6.79
CA TRP A 163 17.88 -17.71 -7.52
C TRP A 163 17.91 -17.46 -9.03
N PRO A 164 18.52 -18.37 -9.82
CA PRO A 164 18.59 -18.21 -11.27
C PRO A 164 17.27 -18.55 -11.96
N THR A 165 16.39 -19.33 -11.32
CA THR A 165 15.09 -19.76 -11.85
C THR A 165 14.06 -19.87 -10.73
N GLY A 166 12.78 -19.81 -11.11
CA GLY A 166 11.65 -20.08 -10.22
C GLY A 166 11.72 -21.47 -9.60
N GLN A 167 12.16 -22.47 -10.37
CA GLN A 167 12.36 -23.83 -9.87
C GLN A 167 13.43 -23.90 -8.78
N ALA A 168 14.56 -23.19 -8.95
CA ALA A 168 15.59 -23.12 -7.91
C ALA A 168 15.09 -22.46 -6.62
N TRP A 169 14.24 -21.42 -6.75
CA TRP A 169 13.57 -20.83 -5.59
C TRP A 169 12.60 -21.79 -4.92
N PHE A 170 11.80 -22.53 -5.71
CA PHE A 170 10.86 -23.51 -5.20
C PHE A 170 11.57 -24.62 -4.42
N ASP A 171 12.67 -25.14 -4.95
CA ASP A 171 13.46 -26.21 -4.32
C ASP A 171 14.15 -25.75 -3.03
N ALA A 172 14.47 -24.46 -2.91
CA ALA A 172 14.97 -23.85 -1.69
C ALA A 172 13.90 -23.69 -0.59
N GLN A 173 12.60 -23.76 -0.92
CA GLN A 173 11.52 -23.66 0.08
C GLN A 173 11.51 -24.88 1.01
N SER A 174 10.95 -24.76 2.22
CA SER A 174 10.87 -25.88 3.15
C SER A 174 10.11 -27.08 2.55
N LYS A 175 10.45 -28.32 2.96
CA LYS A 175 9.74 -29.54 2.56
C LYS A 175 8.22 -29.42 2.82
N LYS A 176 7.84 -28.80 3.94
CA LYS A 176 6.45 -28.54 4.32
C LYS A 176 5.76 -27.58 3.33
N THR A 177 6.40 -26.47 2.97
CA THR A 177 5.88 -25.51 2.00
C THR A 177 5.63 -26.18 0.65
N ARG A 178 6.63 -26.91 0.12
CA ARG A 178 6.50 -27.63 -1.16
C ARG A 178 5.41 -28.70 -1.12
N GLN A 179 5.25 -29.40 0.01
CA GLN A 179 4.18 -30.38 0.17
C GLN A 179 2.80 -29.73 0.21
N ASN A 180 2.65 -28.61 0.92
CA ASN A 180 1.40 -27.88 0.99
C ASN A 180 0.99 -27.36 -0.40
N TYR A 181 1.93 -26.83 -1.17
CA TYR A 181 1.71 -26.42 -2.56
C TYR A 181 1.13 -27.55 -3.42
N ARG A 182 1.81 -28.70 -3.45
CA ARG A 182 1.39 -29.88 -4.23
C ARG A 182 0.03 -30.43 -3.77
N ARG A 183 -0.22 -30.44 -2.45
CA ARG A 183 -1.51 -30.86 -1.88
C ARG A 183 -2.63 -29.90 -2.27
N GLY A 184 -2.37 -28.60 -2.23
CA GLY A 184 -3.31 -27.56 -2.65
C GLY A 184 -3.69 -27.72 -4.12
N GLN A 185 -2.68 -27.85 -5.00
CA GLN A 185 -2.90 -28.11 -6.43
C GLN A 185 -3.73 -29.38 -6.66
N LYS A 186 -3.37 -30.50 -6.01
CA LYS A 186 -4.12 -31.75 -6.14
C LYS A 186 -5.58 -31.60 -5.67
N SER A 187 -5.81 -31.02 -4.50
CA SER A 187 -7.14 -30.87 -3.92
C SER A 187 -8.06 -29.99 -4.78
N MET A 188 -7.54 -28.90 -5.32
CA MET A 188 -8.33 -28.07 -6.24
C MET A 188 -8.55 -28.78 -7.58
N GLY A 189 -7.51 -29.45 -8.09
CA GLY A 189 -7.56 -30.22 -9.35
C GLY A 189 -8.55 -31.40 -9.36
N GLU A 190 -9.05 -31.83 -8.20
CA GLU A 190 -10.15 -32.81 -8.12
C GLU A 190 -11.45 -32.30 -8.77
N HIS A 191 -11.61 -30.98 -8.92
CA HIS A 191 -12.79 -30.35 -9.54
C HIS A 191 -12.61 -30.05 -11.04
N GLY A 192 -11.44 -30.37 -11.61
CA GLY A 192 -11.10 -30.13 -13.01
C GLY A 192 -9.66 -29.66 -13.22
N PRO A 193 -9.20 -29.48 -14.47
CA PRO A 193 -7.83 -29.03 -14.77
C PRO A 193 -7.53 -27.69 -14.09
N LEU A 194 -6.46 -27.65 -13.30
CA LEU A 194 -5.98 -26.44 -12.62
C LEU A 194 -4.94 -25.72 -13.49
N THR A 195 -5.18 -24.46 -13.81
CA THR A 195 -4.33 -23.66 -14.71
C THR A 195 -3.95 -22.34 -14.05
N PHE A 196 -2.65 -22.08 -13.96
CA PHE A 196 -2.10 -20.76 -13.63
C PHE A 196 -1.78 -20.01 -14.92
N ARG A 197 -2.24 -18.76 -15.06
CA ARG A 197 -1.92 -17.92 -16.22
C ARG A 197 -1.86 -16.44 -15.88
N LEU A 198 -1.07 -15.72 -16.67
CA LEU A 198 -1.11 -14.26 -16.77
C LEU A 198 -2.24 -13.89 -17.75
N LEU A 199 -3.13 -12.98 -17.36
CA LEU A 199 -4.14 -12.45 -18.27
C LEU A 199 -3.48 -11.67 -19.41
N GLY A 200 -3.94 -11.94 -20.64
CA GLY A 200 -3.52 -11.19 -21.82
C GLY A 200 -4.05 -9.75 -21.82
N PRO A 201 -3.40 -8.83 -22.56
CA PRO A 201 -3.77 -7.41 -22.58
C PRO A 201 -5.16 -7.14 -23.16
N GLU A 202 -5.66 -8.03 -24.04
CA GLU A 202 -6.97 -7.93 -24.69
C GLU A 202 -8.10 -8.59 -23.89
N GLU A 203 -7.79 -9.30 -22.79
CA GLU A 203 -8.81 -9.97 -22.00
C GLU A 203 -9.62 -8.97 -21.16
N PRO A 204 -10.95 -9.12 -21.06
CA PRO A 204 -11.78 -8.19 -20.32
C PRO A 204 -11.54 -8.31 -18.82
N LEU A 205 -10.99 -7.26 -18.21
CA LEU A 205 -10.75 -7.20 -16.76
C LEU A 205 -12.03 -7.04 -15.93
N GLY A 206 -13.09 -6.46 -16.49
CA GLY A 206 -14.33 -6.17 -15.77
C GLY A 206 -14.93 -7.39 -15.02
N PRO A 207 -15.19 -8.52 -15.72
CA PRO A 207 -15.66 -9.74 -15.08
C PRO A 207 -14.74 -10.26 -13.98
N ILE A 208 -13.42 -10.21 -14.19
CA ILE A 208 -12.42 -10.66 -13.21
C ILE A 208 -12.44 -9.77 -11.96
N LEU A 209 -12.53 -8.44 -12.11
CA LEU A 209 -12.63 -7.51 -11.00
C LEU A 209 -13.96 -7.66 -10.23
N ASN A 210 -15.05 -7.98 -10.92
CA ASN A 210 -16.34 -8.28 -10.28
C ASN A 210 -16.24 -9.56 -9.42
N GLN A 211 -15.63 -10.63 -9.94
CA GLN A 211 -15.40 -11.85 -9.15
C GLN A 211 -14.42 -11.61 -8.00
N LEU A 212 -13.35 -10.84 -8.22
CA LEU A 212 -12.41 -10.46 -7.18
C LEU A 212 -13.10 -9.76 -6.01
N THR A 213 -13.94 -8.76 -6.28
CA THR A 213 -14.67 -8.04 -5.24
C THR A 213 -15.68 -8.96 -4.51
N GLN A 214 -16.36 -9.86 -5.23
CA GLN A 214 -17.23 -10.86 -4.63
C GLN A 214 -16.47 -11.80 -3.68
N PHE A 215 -15.35 -12.37 -4.12
CA PHE A 215 -14.48 -13.23 -3.30
C PHE A 215 -14.00 -12.51 -2.05
N LYS A 216 -13.54 -11.26 -2.21
CA LYS A 216 -13.04 -10.47 -1.09
C LYS A 216 -14.13 -10.16 -0.07
N ARG A 217 -15.33 -9.78 -0.51
CA ARG A 217 -16.48 -9.54 0.37
C ARG A 217 -16.90 -10.79 1.11
N ALA A 218 -16.99 -11.93 0.44
CA ALA A 218 -17.32 -13.20 1.07
C ALA A 218 -16.30 -13.56 2.16
N TRP A 219 -15.00 -13.43 1.85
CA TRP A 219 -13.92 -13.66 2.81
C TRP A 219 -14.00 -12.74 4.03
N LEU A 220 -14.24 -11.44 3.82
CA LEU A 220 -14.39 -10.45 4.90
C LEU A 220 -15.59 -10.75 5.80
N ALA A 221 -16.73 -11.15 5.20
CA ALA A 221 -17.92 -11.54 5.94
C ALA A 221 -17.66 -12.77 6.82
N THR A 222 -16.99 -13.79 6.31
CA THR A 222 -16.62 -14.99 7.09
C THR A 222 -15.70 -14.66 8.27
N HIS A 223 -14.87 -13.62 8.16
CA HIS A 223 -13.92 -13.22 9.20
C HIS A 223 -14.41 -12.07 10.09
N ASN A 224 -15.66 -11.61 9.94
CA ASN A 224 -16.23 -10.46 10.66
C ASN A 224 -15.39 -9.18 10.53
N LEU A 225 -14.84 -8.96 9.34
CA LEU A 225 -14.02 -7.79 9.03
C LEU A 225 -14.81 -6.79 8.19
N PRO A 226 -14.61 -5.48 8.40
CA PRO A 226 -15.28 -4.47 7.60
C PRO A 226 -14.78 -4.53 6.16
N SER A 227 -15.69 -4.28 5.21
CA SER A 227 -15.31 -3.95 3.85
C SER A 227 -14.63 -2.59 3.78
N THR A 228 -13.78 -2.45 2.78
CA THR A 228 -13.10 -1.19 2.47
C THR A 228 -13.71 -0.62 1.19
N ALA A 229 -13.51 0.68 0.95
CA ALA A 229 -13.93 1.37 -0.26
C ALA A 229 -13.57 0.63 -1.57
N PHE A 230 -12.53 -0.21 -1.60
CA PHE A 230 -12.17 -1.02 -2.78
C PHE A 230 -13.13 -2.17 -3.10
N TYR A 231 -13.82 -2.71 -2.10
CA TYR A 231 -14.58 -3.95 -2.22
C TYR A 231 -16.07 -3.73 -1.95
N ASP A 232 -16.49 -2.52 -1.62
CA ASP A 232 -17.90 -2.17 -1.46
C ASP A 232 -18.66 -2.34 -2.78
N GLU A 233 -19.94 -2.72 -2.66
CA GLU A 233 -20.80 -2.92 -3.83
C GLU A 233 -20.91 -1.65 -4.67
N GLY A 234 -20.66 -1.78 -5.98
CA GLY A 234 -20.72 -0.66 -6.91
C GLY A 234 -19.53 0.31 -6.85
N SER A 235 -18.56 0.09 -5.96
CA SER A 235 -17.38 0.96 -5.88
C SER A 235 -16.56 0.95 -7.17
N GLN A 236 -16.15 2.15 -7.60
CA GLN A 236 -15.27 2.35 -8.76
C GLN A 236 -13.79 2.45 -8.38
N ALA A 237 -13.45 2.37 -7.09
CA ALA A 237 -12.10 2.64 -6.62
C ALA A 237 -11.08 1.61 -7.13
N LEU A 238 -11.34 0.30 -6.96
CA LEU A 238 -10.44 -0.73 -7.47
C LEU A 238 -10.37 -0.75 -9.02
N PRO A 239 -11.51 -0.71 -9.76
CA PRO A 239 -11.48 -0.59 -11.22
C PRO A 239 -10.70 0.62 -11.74
N ALA A 240 -10.83 1.78 -11.09
CA ALA A 240 -10.09 2.99 -11.47
C ALA A 240 -8.57 2.81 -11.28
N MET A 241 -8.14 2.20 -10.17
CA MET A 241 -6.71 1.93 -9.93
C MET A 241 -6.16 0.91 -10.93
N VAL A 242 -6.89 -0.18 -11.20
CA VAL A 242 -6.48 -1.21 -12.17
C VAL A 242 -6.37 -0.62 -13.57
N ARG A 243 -7.28 0.27 -13.95
CA ARG A 243 -7.21 0.99 -15.24
C ARG A 243 -5.93 1.80 -15.36
N VAL A 244 -5.53 2.53 -14.32
CA VAL A 244 -4.25 3.26 -14.32
C VAL A 244 -3.07 2.30 -14.54
N LEU A 245 -3.06 1.14 -13.88
CA LEU A 245 -2.02 0.12 -14.09
C LEU A 245 -2.02 -0.42 -15.52
N GLN A 246 -3.19 -0.60 -16.13
CA GLN A 246 -3.33 -1.07 -17.51
C GLN A 246 -2.83 -0.01 -18.50
N GLU A 247 -3.29 1.23 -18.38
CA GLU A 247 -2.94 2.35 -19.28
C GLU A 247 -1.45 2.74 -19.19
N THR A 248 -0.82 2.51 -18.04
CA THR A 248 0.63 2.71 -17.84
C THR A 248 1.47 1.50 -18.24
N GLY A 249 0.84 0.39 -18.65
CA GLY A 249 1.53 -0.85 -19.02
C GLY A 249 2.18 -1.59 -17.84
N LEU A 250 1.82 -1.25 -16.61
CA LEU A 250 2.39 -1.84 -15.39
C LEU A 250 1.62 -3.08 -14.92
N LEU A 251 0.34 -3.20 -15.27
CA LEU A 251 -0.56 -4.26 -14.79
C LEU A 251 -0.07 -5.67 -15.12
N HIS A 252 -0.03 -6.53 -14.10
CA HIS A 252 0.16 -7.96 -14.23
C HIS A 252 -0.91 -8.69 -13.40
N ALA A 253 -1.94 -9.20 -14.07
CA ALA A 253 -3.04 -9.91 -13.43
C ALA A 253 -2.85 -11.43 -13.60
N PHE A 254 -2.62 -12.14 -12.51
CA PHE A 254 -2.53 -13.60 -12.51
C PHE A 254 -3.84 -14.22 -12.04
N VAL A 255 -4.25 -15.29 -12.72
CA VAL A 255 -5.41 -16.09 -12.34
C VAL A 255 -5.02 -17.54 -12.16
N LEU A 256 -5.70 -18.19 -11.21
CA LEU A 256 -5.73 -19.62 -11.03
C LEU A 256 -7.14 -20.08 -11.36
N GLU A 257 -7.29 -20.98 -12.33
CA GLU A 257 -8.58 -21.46 -12.80
C GLU A 257 -8.68 -22.98 -12.65
N CYS A 258 -9.85 -23.49 -12.26
CA CYS A 258 -10.13 -24.93 -12.18
C CYS A 258 -11.36 -25.25 -13.03
N GLY A 259 -11.19 -26.07 -14.07
CA GLY A 259 -12.29 -26.41 -14.98
C GLY A 259 -12.92 -25.18 -15.67
N GLY A 260 -12.14 -24.11 -15.87
CA GLY A 260 -12.61 -22.83 -16.42
C GLY A 260 -13.23 -21.86 -15.41
N ALA A 261 -13.41 -22.26 -14.14
CA ALA A 261 -13.87 -21.38 -13.08
C ALA A 261 -12.69 -20.66 -12.41
N LEU A 262 -12.83 -19.37 -12.12
CA LEU A 262 -11.82 -18.58 -11.40
C LEU A 262 -11.75 -19.03 -9.94
N VAL A 263 -10.59 -19.53 -9.52
CA VAL A 263 -10.33 -20.02 -8.14
C VAL A 263 -9.57 -18.99 -7.33
N ALA A 264 -8.60 -18.32 -7.94
CA ALA A 264 -7.89 -17.20 -7.32
C ALA A 264 -7.45 -16.18 -8.35
N VAL A 265 -7.29 -14.95 -7.88
CA VAL A 265 -6.84 -13.83 -8.70
C VAL A 265 -5.91 -12.94 -7.89
N SER A 266 -4.88 -12.45 -8.58
CA SER A 266 -3.93 -11.49 -8.05
C SER A 266 -3.73 -10.36 -9.06
N ILE A 267 -4.09 -9.14 -8.66
CA ILE A 267 -3.74 -7.91 -9.36
C ILE A 267 -2.39 -7.45 -8.83
N ASN A 268 -1.43 -7.30 -9.73
CA ASN A 268 -0.07 -6.90 -9.43
C ASN A 268 0.36 -5.81 -10.41
N PHE A 269 1.50 -5.21 -10.13
CA PHE A 269 2.17 -4.36 -11.10
C PHE A 269 3.68 -4.54 -11.06
N VAL A 270 4.33 -4.40 -12.21
CA VAL A 270 5.77 -4.53 -12.36
C VAL A 270 6.39 -3.18 -12.64
N GLN A 271 7.32 -2.74 -11.80
CA GLN A 271 8.06 -1.50 -12.02
C GLN A 271 9.49 -1.66 -11.49
N ALA A 272 10.47 -1.13 -12.23
CA ALA A 272 11.90 -1.16 -11.86
C ALA A 272 12.40 -2.57 -11.43
N GLY A 273 12.01 -3.61 -12.18
CA GLY A 273 12.41 -5.00 -11.92
C GLY A 273 11.78 -5.62 -10.67
N THR A 274 10.73 -5.02 -10.12
CA THR A 274 10.01 -5.50 -8.93
C THR A 274 8.55 -5.80 -9.26
N MET A 275 8.08 -7.02 -8.95
CA MET A 275 6.67 -7.39 -8.96
C MET A 275 6.04 -6.99 -7.62
N MET A 276 5.00 -6.15 -7.64
CA MET A 276 4.31 -5.67 -6.45
C MET A 276 2.91 -6.26 -6.34
N ALA A 277 2.66 -7.05 -5.29
CA ALA A 277 1.41 -7.76 -5.09
C ALA A 277 0.33 -6.87 -4.46
N PHE A 278 -0.49 -6.26 -5.31
CA PHE A 278 -1.43 -5.21 -4.90
C PHE A 278 -2.69 -5.76 -4.23
N VAL A 279 -3.42 -6.64 -4.92
CA VAL A 279 -4.65 -7.25 -4.40
C VAL A 279 -4.67 -8.72 -4.77
N THR A 280 -4.76 -9.60 -3.78
CA THR A 280 -4.92 -11.04 -3.99
C THR A 280 -6.12 -11.56 -3.22
N THR A 281 -6.93 -12.40 -3.86
CA THR A 281 -8.08 -13.05 -3.24
C THR A 281 -8.37 -14.38 -3.92
N TYR A 282 -9.30 -15.14 -3.36
CA TYR A 282 -9.66 -16.47 -3.82
C TYR A 282 -11.12 -16.77 -3.51
N ASP A 283 -11.69 -17.69 -4.26
CA ASP A 283 -13.01 -18.25 -4.00
C ASP A 283 -12.98 -19.03 -2.67
N PRO A 284 -13.73 -18.61 -1.64
CA PRO A 284 -13.80 -19.34 -0.37
C PRO A 284 -14.22 -20.81 -0.51
N ALA A 285 -14.93 -21.19 -1.58
CA ALA A 285 -15.27 -22.60 -1.84
C ALA A 285 -14.04 -23.50 -1.99
N PHE A 286 -12.90 -22.94 -2.41
CA PHE A 286 -11.64 -23.66 -2.60
C PHE A 286 -10.66 -23.49 -1.42
N GLU A 287 -11.07 -22.86 -0.31
CA GLU A 287 -10.18 -22.49 0.81
C GLU A 287 -9.32 -23.64 1.33
N ARG A 288 -9.86 -24.86 1.39
CA ARG A 288 -9.15 -26.08 1.82
C ARG A 288 -7.89 -26.36 0.98
N GLY A 289 -7.90 -25.98 -0.30
CA GLY A 289 -6.77 -26.09 -1.22
C GLY A 289 -5.71 -24.99 -1.06
N SER A 290 -5.93 -24.02 -0.18
CA SER A 290 -5.05 -22.83 -0.02
C SER A 290 -4.75 -22.12 -1.35
N PRO A 291 -5.77 -21.76 -2.15
CA PRO A 291 -5.63 -21.21 -3.50
C PRO A 291 -4.75 -19.96 -3.57
N GLY A 292 -4.89 -19.05 -2.61
CA GLY A 292 -4.01 -17.88 -2.51
C GLY A 292 -2.54 -18.25 -2.36
N MET A 293 -2.22 -19.29 -1.58
CA MET A 293 -0.84 -19.75 -1.42
C MET A 293 -0.28 -20.34 -2.72
N VAL A 294 -1.06 -21.17 -3.40
CA VAL A 294 -0.66 -21.77 -4.68
C VAL A 294 -0.38 -20.66 -5.70
N LEU A 295 -1.32 -19.72 -5.86
CA LEU A 295 -1.18 -18.59 -6.77
C LEU A 295 0.06 -17.74 -6.46
N MET A 296 0.35 -17.49 -5.17
CA MET A 296 1.56 -16.76 -4.78
C MET A 296 2.84 -17.47 -5.17
N MET A 297 2.93 -18.78 -4.91
CA MET A 297 4.10 -19.54 -5.31
C MET A 297 4.30 -19.52 -6.83
N ASP A 298 3.21 -19.65 -7.59
CA ASP A 298 3.26 -19.62 -9.05
C ASP A 298 3.76 -18.28 -9.59
N TYR A 299 3.24 -17.14 -9.10
CA TYR A 299 3.72 -15.85 -9.59
C TYR A 299 5.12 -15.48 -9.09
N ILE A 300 5.57 -16.01 -7.94
CA ILE A 300 6.96 -15.83 -7.48
C ILE A 300 7.91 -16.56 -8.42
N MET A 301 7.62 -17.82 -8.75
CA MET A 301 8.40 -18.58 -9.72
C MET A 301 8.42 -17.87 -11.07
N TRP A 302 7.24 -17.45 -11.57
CA TRP A 302 7.13 -16.67 -12.80
C TRP A 302 7.98 -15.40 -12.77
N SER A 303 7.98 -14.66 -11.66
CA SER A 303 8.73 -13.40 -11.54
C SER A 303 10.22 -13.62 -11.67
N ILE A 304 10.74 -14.68 -11.05
CA ILE A 304 12.16 -15.04 -11.13
C ILE A 304 12.52 -15.50 -12.55
N ASP A 305 11.69 -16.35 -13.17
CA ASP A 305 11.91 -16.82 -14.53
C ASP A 305 11.87 -15.69 -15.58
N ARG A 306 11.21 -14.56 -15.25
CA ARG A 306 11.19 -13.33 -16.05
C ARG A 306 12.32 -12.36 -15.72
N GLY A 307 13.24 -12.73 -14.85
CA GLY A 307 14.40 -11.92 -14.48
C GLY A 307 14.08 -10.76 -13.54
N LEU A 308 12.92 -10.75 -12.89
CA LEU A 308 12.61 -9.76 -11.86
C LEU A 308 13.45 -10.04 -10.61
N HIS A 309 13.96 -8.99 -9.99
CA HIS A 309 14.90 -9.09 -8.87
C HIS A 309 14.21 -9.17 -7.51
N THR A 310 12.95 -8.71 -7.45
CA THR A 310 12.17 -8.63 -6.20
C THR A 310 10.70 -8.94 -6.45
N VAL A 311 10.09 -9.70 -5.55
CA VAL A 311 8.63 -9.71 -5.35
C VAL A 311 8.33 -9.01 -4.04
N ASP A 312 7.61 -7.91 -4.09
CA ASP A 312 7.26 -7.07 -2.94
C ASP A 312 5.77 -7.26 -2.60
N PHE A 313 5.47 -7.77 -1.41
CA PHE A 313 4.09 -8.00 -0.96
C PHE A 313 3.41 -6.74 -0.39
N LEU A 314 4.02 -5.57 -0.62
CA LEU A 314 3.55 -4.25 -0.23
C LEU A 314 3.33 -4.13 1.28
N CYS A 315 2.55 -3.14 1.72
CA CYS A 315 2.29 -2.95 3.14
C CYS A 315 1.32 -4.01 3.67
N GLY A 316 1.52 -4.40 4.93
CA GLY A 316 0.63 -5.29 5.67
C GLY A 316 1.39 -6.43 6.30
N ASP A 317 1.02 -6.75 7.55
CA ASP A 317 1.57 -7.88 8.28
C ASP A 317 0.59 -9.06 8.27
N GLU A 318 0.10 -9.43 7.09
CA GLU A 318 -0.64 -10.68 6.97
C GLU A 318 0.36 -11.83 7.18
N GLY A 319 0.21 -12.61 8.26
CA GLY A 319 1.18 -13.62 8.68
C GLY A 319 1.54 -14.69 7.63
N PHE A 320 0.81 -14.77 6.51
CA PHE A 320 1.22 -15.57 5.36
C PHE A 320 2.37 -14.95 4.55
N LYS A 321 2.51 -13.63 4.48
CA LYS A 321 3.56 -12.94 3.71
C LYS A 321 4.95 -13.25 4.25
N GLY A 322 5.08 -13.30 5.58
CA GLY A 322 6.30 -13.74 6.25
C GLY A 322 6.72 -15.18 5.96
N ARG A 323 5.83 -16.02 5.40
CA ARG A 323 6.18 -17.40 5.00
C ARG A 323 7.04 -17.46 3.74
N PHE A 324 6.92 -16.47 2.86
CA PHE A 324 7.68 -16.38 1.60
C PHE A 324 8.79 -15.35 1.69
N GLY A 325 8.61 -14.33 2.53
CA GLY A 325 9.55 -13.23 2.66
C GLY A 325 10.94 -13.70 3.08
N THR A 326 11.94 -13.30 2.31
CA THR A 326 13.37 -13.47 2.64
C THR A 326 13.98 -12.19 3.19
N GLU A 327 13.29 -11.07 3.00
CA GLU A 327 13.60 -9.77 3.56
C GLU A 327 12.33 -9.17 4.18
N SER A 328 12.50 -8.46 5.30
CA SER A 328 11.44 -7.70 5.96
C SER A 328 11.92 -6.27 6.19
N LEU A 329 11.13 -5.31 5.72
CA LEU A 329 11.33 -3.89 5.98
C LEU A 329 10.26 -3.37 6.92
N LYS A 330 10.61 -2.31 7.65
CA LYS A 330 9.67 -1.52 8.43
C LYS A 330 9.30 -0.26 7.68
N LEU A 331 8.02 -0.14 7.34
CA LEU A 331 7.47 1.09 6.79
C LEU A 331 7.17 2.04 7.95
N ALA A 332 7.90 3.14 8.01
CA ALA A 332 7.73 4.10 9.09
C ALA A 332 6.49 4.97 8.87
N SER A 333 6.00 5.55 9.96
CA SER A 333 5.07 6.67 9.91
C SER A 333 5.61 7.87 10.66
N MET A 334 5.09 9.05 10.33
CA MET A 334 5.45 10.32 10.94
C MET A 334 4.20 11.11 11.28
N MET A 335 4.25 11.86 12.38
CA MET A 335 3.13 12.65 12.86
C MET A 335 3.57 14.00 13.42
N GLY A 336 2.69 15.00 13.30
CA GLY A 336 2.88 16.30 13.93
C GLY A 336 1.58 17.09 14.07
N GLY A 337 1.39 17.72 15.22
CA GLY A 337 0.28 18.64 15.46
C GLY A 337 0.61 20.04 14.94
N ARG A 338 -0.31 20.63 14.17
CA ARG A 338 -0.23 22.03 13.74
C ARG A 338 -0.95 22.97 14.70
N THR A 339 -2.15 22.59 15.13
CA THR A 339 -2.97 23.36 16.08
C THR A 339 -2.76 22.86 17.51
N PRO A 340 -3.17 23.63 18.54
CA PRO A 340 -3.14 23.15 19.92
C PRO A 340 -3.91 21.83 20.09
N GLN A 341 -5.08 21.72 19.46
CA GLN A 341 -5.91 20.51 19.49
C GLN A 341 -5.20 19.34 18.79
N GLY A 342 -4.61 19.56 17.62
CA GLY A 342 -3.85 18.51 16.92
C GLY A 342 -2.60 18.08 17.68
N SER A 343 -1.95 19.01 18.39
CA SER A 343 -0.79 18.71 19.24
C SER A 343 -1.18 17.88 20.46
N ALA A 344 -2.32 18.21 21.09
CA ALA A 344 -2.88 17.42 22.18
C ALA A 344 -3.26 16.01 21.70
N ALA A 345 -3.92 15.89 20.54
CA ALA A 345 -4.27 14.59 19.96
C ALA A 345 -3.02 13.72 19.70
N HIS A 346 -1.95 14.30 19.16
CA HIS A 346 -0.68 13.60 18.96
C HIS A 346 -0.04 13.15 20.29
N LEU A 347 -0.08 13.99 21.33
CA LEU A 347 0.43 13.62 22.65
C LEU A 347 -0.36 12.44 23.22
N VAL A 348 -1.69 12.51 23.21
CA VAL A 348 -2.58 11.44 23.70
C VAL A 348 -2.31 10.12 22.96
N ASP A 349 -2.14 10.15 21.64
CA ASP A 349 -1.80 8.97 20.84
C ASP A 349 -0.49 8.32 21.31
N SER A 350 0.55 9.14 21.50
CA SER A 350 1.86 8.67 21.98
C SER A 350 1.81 8.13 23.42
N THR A 351 1.07 8.78 24.32
CA THR A 351 0.97 8.38 25.73
C THR A 351 0.15 7.10 25.88
N ARG A 352 -0.99 6.97 25.19
CA ARG A 352 -1.82 5.76 25.20
C ARG A 352 -1.02 4.54 24.77
N GLN A 353 -0.19 4.69 23.75
CA GLN A 353 0.64 3.59 23.28
C GLN A 353 1.79 3.26 24.25
N ALA A 354 2.45 4.25 24.84
CA ALA A 354 3.47 4.02 25.88
C ALA A 354 2.88 3.26 27.09
N LEU A 355 1.66 3.61 27.52
CA LEU A 355 0.90 2.91 28.55
C LEU A 355 0.60 1.46 28.14
N GLN A 356 0.11 1.23 26.91
CA GLN A 356 -0.15 -0.12 26.41
C GLN A 356 1.12 -0.98 26.34
N GLN A 357 2.25 -0.41 25.95
CA GLN A 357 3.54 -1.10 25.95
C GLN A 357 4.03 -1.41 27.36
N TYR A 358 3.84 -0.49 28.31
CA TYR A 358 4.18 -0.70 29.72
C TYR A 358 3.34 -1.84 30.33
N ILE A 359 2.04 -1.85 30.08
CA ILE A 359 1.12 -2.91 30.56
C ILE A 359 1.43 -4.26 29.90
N ARG A 360 1.91 -4.27 28.66
CA ARG A 360 2.29 -5.49 27.92
C ARG A 360 3.68 -6.03 28.25
N LYS A 361 4.54 -5.30 28.98
CA LYS A 361 5.81 -5.86 29.44
C LYS A 361 5.49 -6.95 30.47
N PRO A 362 5.89 -8.22 30.25
CA PRO A 362 5.76 -9.22 31.29
C PRO A 362 6.64 -8.78 32.47
N THR A 363 6.03 -8.52 33.61
CA THR A 363 6.74 -8.52 34.88
C THR A 363 7.36 -9.90 35.03
N ASN A 364 8.70 -9.96 35.07
CA ASN A 364 9.44 -11.16 35.43
C ASN A 364 8.96 -11.65 36.81
N VAL A 365 8.01 -12.56 36.82
CA VAL A 365 7.73 -13.48 37.92
C VAL A 365 7.56 -14.83 37.25
N GLY A 366 8.54 -15.71 37.49
CA GLY A 366 8.58 -17.02 36.86
C GLY A 366 7.40 -17.87 37.30
N THR A 367 6.59 -18.27 36.33
CA THR A 367 5.73 -19.46 36.39
C THR A 367 5.44 -19.88 34.95
N SER A 368 5.83 -21.10 34.62
CA SER A 368 5.52 -21.77 33.36
C SER A 368 4.00 -21.86 33.17
N ALA A 369 3.49 -21.29 32.08
CA ALA A 369 2.12 -21.47 31.61
C ALA A 369 2.14 -21.86 30.12
N PRO A 370 1.18 -22.67 29.64
CA PRO A 370 1.30 -23.45 28.42
C PRO A 370 1.06 -22.62 27.15
N GLU A 371 1.59 -23.10 26.02
CA GLU A 371 1.47 -22.50 24.69
C GLU A 371 0.00 -22.20 24.31
N PRO A 372 -0.31 -21.02 23.76
CA PRO A 372 -1.65 -20.71 23.29
C PRO A 372 -1.98 -21.47 22.01
N SER A 373 -3.22 -21.96 21.91
CA SER A 373 -3.72 -22.69 20.75
C SER A 373 -3.91 -21.77 19.53
N ALA A 374 -3.81 -22.35 18.33
CA ALA A 374 -3.79 -21.67 17.03
C ALA A 374 -5.00 -20.76 16.71
N GLN A 375 -6.07 -20.79 17.52
CA GLN A 375 -7.24 -19.93 17.34
C GLN A 375 -7.08 -18.51 17.94
N GLN A 376 -6.15 -18.29 18.88
CA GLN A 376 -5.98 -16.96 19.53
C GLN A 376 -5.01 -16.02 18.79
N LEU A 377 -4.27 -16.51 17.79
CA LEU A 377 -3.37 -15.71 16.97
C LEU A 377 -4.07 -14.98 15.81
N ASN A 378 -5.31 -15.36 15.46
CA ASN A 378 -6.00 -14.87 14.26
C ASN A 378 -6.76 -13.53 14.43
N THR A 379 -6.93 -13.03 15.65
CA THR A 379 -7.76 -11.83 15.92
C THR A 379 -7.03 -10.50 15.71
N TRP A 380 -5.74 -10.51 15.32
CA TRP A 380 -4.91 -9.30 15.22
C TRP A 380 -4.50 -8.90 13.80
N LEU A 381 -4.98 -9.61 12.76
CA LEU A 381 -4.19 -9.74 11.53
C LEU A 381 -4.78 -9.21 10.22
N THR A 382 -5.92 -8.52 10.17
CA THR A 382 -6.45 -8.07 8.86
C THR A 382 -7.31 -6.81 8.91
N THR A 383 -6.67 -5.68 9.14
CA THR A 383 -7.20 -4.39 8.69
C THR A 383 -6.05 -3.54 8.14
N LYS A 384 -6.09 -3.25 6.83
CA LYS A 384 -5.40 -2.07 6.26
C LYS A 384 -5.78 -0.76 7.00
N ASP A 385 -6.82 -0.83 7.84
CA ASP A 385 -7.33 0.21 8.74
C ASP A 385 -6.86 0.15 10.21
N SER A 386 -5.93 -0.72 10.60
CA SER A 386 -5.35 -0.63 11.96
C SER A 386 -4.61 0.71 12.20
N CYS A 387 -4.22 1.40 11.12
CA CYS A 387 -3.68 2.76 11.13
C CYS A 387 -4.76 3.86 11.23
N CYS A 388 -6.04 3.54 11.04
CA CYS A 388 -7.16 4.48 10.98
C CYS A 388 -7.91 4.62 12.32
N THR A 389 -7.51 3.91 13.37
CA THR A 389 -7.96 4.16 14.76
C THR A 389 -7.29 5.42 15.34
N PHE A 390 -7.27 6.48 14.54
CA PHE A 390 -6.85 7.80 14.96
C PHE A 390 -8.06 8.49 15.58
N LEU A 391 -8.04 8.51 16.92
CA LEU A 391 -9.14 8.85 17.83
C LEU A 391 -10.27 7.84 17.76
#